data_AF-A0A7J8CJI0-F1
#
_entry.id   AF-A0A7J8CJI0-F1
#
_cell.length_a   1.000
_cell.length_b   1.000
_cell.length_c   1.000
_cell.angle_alpha   90.00
_cell.angle_beta   90.00
_cell.angle_gamma   90.00
#
_symmetry.space_group_name_H-M   'P 1'
#
loop_
_entity.id
_entity.type
_entity.pdbx_description
1 polymer ?
#
loop_
_entity_poly.entity_id
_entity_poly.type
_entity_poly.pdbx_seq_one_letter_code
_entity_poly.pdbx_strand_id
1 'polypeptide(L)'
;MSFLYLGSNSAFLRVVRCRSLAEEYGLDTINKDEITSSMDNPDNEIVLYLMLRAVDRFHKQHGRYPGVSNYQVEEDIGKLKSCLTGFLQEYGLSVMVKDDYVHEFCRYGAAEPHTIAAFLGGAAAQEVIKIITKQFVIFNNTYIYSGMSQTSATFQL
;
A
#
# COMPACT_ATOMS: atom_id res chain seq x y z
N MET A 1 15.25 -32.06 20.92
CA MET A 1 14.78 -30.67 21.07
C MET A 1 13.60 -30.35 20.14
N SER A 2 13.64 -30.75 18.87
CA SER A 2 12.58 -30.47 17.86
C SER A 2 11.21 -31.09 18.16
N PHE A 3 11.15 -32.33 18.66
CA PHE A 3 9.88 -33.00 18.99
C PHE A 3 9.15 -32.40 20.19
N LEU A 4 9.88 -31.94 21.21
CA LEU A 4 9.31 -31.24 22.37
C LEU A 4 8.73 -29.89 21.96
N TYR A 5 9.44 -29.12 21.12
CA TYR A 5 8.94 -27.84 20.62
C TYR A 5 7.68 -28.01 19.77
N LEU A 6 7.62 -29.01 18.90
CA LEU A 6 6.42 -29.32 18.12
C LEU A 6 5.25 -29.77 19.01
N GLY A 7 5.51 -30.63 20.00
CA GLY A 7 4.48 -31.07 20.95
C GLY A 7 3.87 -29.89 21.71
N SER A 8 4.72 -29.01 22.26
CA SER A 8 4.29 -27.82 23.01
C SER A 8 3.59 -26.76 22.15
N ASN A 9 3.85 -26.71 20.84
CA ASN A 9 3.27 -25.70 19.93
C ASN A 9 2.24 -26.25 18.94
N SER A 10 1.80 -27.50 19.11
CA SER A 10 0.86 -28.18 18.21
C SER A 10 -0.44 -27.40 17.98
N ALA A 11 -0.97 -26.73 19.01
CA ALA A 11 -2.17 -25.90 18.93
C ALA A 11 -1.94 -24.51 18.28
N PHE A 12 -0.68 -24.12 18.04
CA PHE A 12 -0.30 -22.77 17.59
C PHE A 12 0.40 -22.75 16.24
N LEU A 13 0.38 -23.86 15.50
CA LEU A 13 0.94 -23.93 14.16
C LEU A 13 0.24 -22.92 13.25
N ARG A 14 1.03 -22.12 12.53
CA ARG A 14 0.54 -21.11 11.58
C ARG A 14 1.28 -21.26 10.26
N VAL A 15 0.53 -21.12 9.17
CA VAL A 15 1.05 -21.11 7.80
C VAL A 15 0.55 -19.83 7.15
N VAL A 16 1.48 -19.04 6.62
CA VAL A 16 1.18 -17.82 5.85
C VAL A 16 1.63 -18.06 4.42
N ARG A 17 0.79 -17.71 3.45
CA ARG A 17 1.06 -17.81 2.02
C ARG A 17 0.64 -16.49 1.38
N CYS A 18 1.64 -15.69 1.03
CA CYS A 18 1.41 -14.43 0.33
C CYS A 18 1.19 -14.69 -1.15
N ARG A 19 0.42 -13.81 -1.79
CA ARG A 19 0.27 -13.81 -3.25
C ARG A 19 1.52 -13.24 -3.90
N SER A 20 1.75 -13.59 -5.16
CA SER A 20 2.85 -13.00 -5.92
C SER A 20 2.51 -11.58 -6.37
N LEU A 21 3.53 -10.74 -6.50
CA LEU A 21 3.36 -9.37 -7.03
C LEU A 21 2.77 -9.38 -8.45
N ALA A 22 3.06 -10.42 -9.24
CA ALA A 22 2.47 -10.58 -10.58
C ALA A 22 0.95 -10.76 -10.52
N GLU A 23 0.44 -11.50 -9.54
CA GLU A 23 -0.99 -11.68 -9.33
C GLU A 23 -1.67 -10.40 -8.82
N GLU A 24 -0.99 -9.61 -7.99
CA GLU A 24 -1.51 -8.30 -7.54
C GLU A 24 -1.63 -7.30 -8.71
N TYR A 25 -0.66 -7.30 -9.64
CA TYR A 25 -0.63 -6.36 -10.77
C TYR A 25 -1.43 -6.84 -11.99
N GLY A 26 -1.77 -8.13 -12.06
CA GLY A 26 -2.53 -8.70 -13.17
C GLY A 26 -3.97 -8.19 -13.25
N LEU A 27 -4.44 -7.89 -14.45
CA LEU A 27 -5.79 -7.32 -14.70
C LEU A 27 -6.92 -8.28 -14.28
N ASP A 28 -6.69 -9.58 -14.44
CA ASP A 28 -7.66 -10.64 -14.12
C ASP A 28 -7.50 -11.19 -12.70
N THR A 29 -6.35 -10.93 -12.07
CA THR A 29 -5.98 -11.51 -10.78
C THR A 29 -6.04 -10.51 -9.63
N ILE A 30 -6.13 -9.20 -9.89
CA ILE A 30 -6.25 -8.19 -8.83
C ILE A 30 -7.40 -8.52 -7.86
N ASN A 31 -7.18 -8.35 -6.55
CA ASN A 31 -8.23 -8.57 -5.56
C ASN A 31 -9.19 -7.36 -5.49
N LYS A 32 -10.12 -7.28 -6.45
CA LYS A 32 -11.09 -6.17 -6.55
C LYS A 32 -12.07 -6.15 -5.38
N ASP A 33 -12.40 -7.31 -4.82
CA ASP A 33 -13.35 -7.45 -3.72
C ASP A 33 -12.80 -6.80 -2.44
N GLU A 34 -11.54 -7.08 -2.10
CA GLU A 34 -10.85 -6.46 -0.96
C GLU A 34 -10.77 -4.93 -1.12
N ILE A 35 -10.40 -4.46 -2.32
CA ILE A 35 -10.29 -3.02 -2.59
C ILE A 35 -11.67 -2.34 -2.49
N THR A 36 -12.69 -2.93 -3.12
CA THR A 36 -14.03 -2.33 -3.19
C THR A 36 -14.67 -2.29 -1.80
N SER A 37 -14.61 -3.39 -1.04
CA SER A 37 -15.13 -3.44 0.33
C SER A 37 -14.40 -2.50 1.28
N SER A 38 -13.07 -2.36 1.14
CA SER A 38 -12.29 -1.42 1.95
C SER A 38 -12.64 0.05 1.64
N MET A 39 -12.99 0.33 0.38
CA MET A 39 -13.39 1.66 -0.10
C MET A 39 -14.84 2.05 0.27
N ASP A 40 -15.62 1.18 0.92
CA ASP A 40 -16.90 1.57 1.54
C ASP A 40 -16.69 2.67 2.59
N ASN A 41 -15.51 2.68 3.23
CA ASN A 41 -15.01 3.83 3.99
C ASN A 41 -14.03 4.63 3.11
N PRO A 42 -14.38 5.86 2.68
CA PRO A 42 -13.53 6.64 1.78
C PRO A 42 -12.23 7.13 2.41
N ASP A 43 -12.09 7.00 3.73
CA ASP A 43 -10.86 7.37 4.49
C ASP A 43 -10.04 6.14 4.91
N ASN A 44 -10.38 4.94 4.43
CA ASN A 44 -9.61 3.72 4.67
C ASN A 44 -8.21 3.82 4.01
N GLU A 45 -7.18 3.29 4.68
CA GLU A 45 -5.79 3.34 4.21
C GLU A 45 -5.58 2.72 2.82
N ILE A 46 -6.49 1.87 2.33
CA ILE A 46 -6.45 1.34 0.96
C ILE A 46 -6.42 2.46 -0.09
N VAL A 47 -6.98 3.64 0.21
CA VAL A 47 -6.94 4.80 -0.68
C VAL A 47 -5.49 5.24 -0.94
N LEU A 48 -4.60 5.11 0.04
CA LEU A 48 -3.19 5.43 -0.10
C LEU A 48 -2.50 4.45 -1.06
N TYR A 49 -2.89 3.17 -1.05
CA TYR A 49 -2.42 2.21 -2.05
C TYR A 49 -2.88 2.59 -3.46
N LEU A 50 -4.16 2.93 -3.65
CA LEU A 50 -4.67 3.38 -4.96
C LEU A 50 -3.94 4.64 -5.46
N MET A 51 -3.66 5.57 -4.55
CA MET A 51 -2.90 6.78 -4.86
C MET A 51 -1.45 6.47 -5.21
N LEU A 52 -0.77 5.58 -4.50
CA LEU A 52 0.59 5.14 -4.85
C LEU A 52 0.63 4.51 -6.26
N ARG A 53 -0.36 3.69 -6.61
CA ARG A 53 -0.49 3.13 -7.98
C ARG A 53 -0.70 4.21 -9.03
N ALA A 54 -1.48 5.25 -8.72
CA ALA A 54 -1.67 6.40 -9.59
C ALA A 54 -0.39 7.24 -9.75
N VAL A 55 0.39 7.41 -8.68
CA VAL A 55 1.68 8.11 -8.69
C VAL A 55 2.71 7.35 -9.53
N ASP A 56 2.78 6.03 -9.42
CA ASP A 56 3.67 5.21 -10.27
C ASP A 56 3.30 5.34 -11.75
N ARG A 57 2.00 5.36 -12.06
CA ARG A 57 1.51 5.62 -13.43
C ARG A 57 1.90 7.02 -13.91
N PHE A 58 1.74 8.04 -13.06
CA PHE A 58 2.17 9.41 -13.34
C PHE A 58 3.67 9.45 -13.65
N HIS A 59 4.49 8.81 -12.81
CA HIS A 59 5.94 8.74 -13.00
C HIS A 59 6.31 8.06 -14.32
N LYS A 60 5.63 6.96 -14.67
CA LYS A 60 5.81 6.27 -15.96
C LYS A 60 5.46 7.15 -17.16
N GLN A 61 4.45 8.03 -17.05
CA GLN A 61 4.01 8.90 -18.15
C GLN A 61 4.84 10.17 -18.29
N HIS A 62 5.27 10.77 -17.18
CA HIS A 62 5.90 12.09 -17.16
C HIS A 62 7.41 12.05 -16.86
N GLY A 63 7.97 10.90 -16.48
CA GLY A 63 9.38 10.74 -16.13
C GLY A 63 9.80 11.46 -14.85
N ARG A 64 8.83 11.88 -14.03
CA ARG A 64 9.02 12.56 -12.74
C ARG A 64 7.84 12.31 -11.82
N TYR A 65 8.02 12.51 -10.52
CA TYR A 65 6.94 12.45 -9.54
C TYR A 65 6.07 13.73 -9.54
N PRO A 66 4.81 13.66 -9.08
CA PRO A 66 3.94 14.82 -9.00
C PRO A 66 4.40 15.77 -7.88
N GLY A 67 4.34 17.08 -8.15
CA GLY A 67 4.51 18.13 -7.15
C GLY A 67 5.90 18.25 -6.51
N VAL A 68 6.96 17.74 -7.15
CA VAL A 68 8.35 17.82 -6.65
C VAL A 68 8.80 19.29 -6.49
N SER A 69 8.35 20.17 -7.38
CA SER A 69 8.59 21.62 -7.27
C SER A 69 7.30 22.38 -6.97
N ASN A 70 7.37 23.39 -6.11
CA ASN A 70 6.19 24.16 -5.66
C ASN A 70 5.32 24.71 -6.79
N TYR A 71 5.92 25.12 -7.91
CA TYR A 71 5.18 25.67 -9.06
C TYR A 71 4.47 24.60 -9.91
N GLN A 72 4.77 23.31 -9.71
CA GLN A 72 4.18 22.19 -10.46
C GLN A 72 2.92 21.64 -9.80
N VAL A 73 2.70 21.91 -8.51
CA VAL A 73 1.64 21.29 -7.69
C VAL A 73 0.27 21.47 -8.33
N GLU A 74 -0.12 22.70 -8.67
CA GLU A 74 -1.43 23.00 -9.29
C GLU A 74 -1.64 22.30 -10.63
N GLU A 75 -0.62 22.26 -11.49
CA GLU A 75 -0.70 21.59 -12.80
C GLU A 75 -0.76 20.05 -12.64
N ASP A 76 -0.01 19.51 -11.68
CA ASP A 76 0.12 18.08 -11.47
C ASP A 76 -1.12 17.46 -10.83
N ILE A 77 -1.92 18.22 -10.07
CA ILE A 77 -3.20 17.74 -9.52
C ILE A 77 -4.09 17.18 -10.62
N GLY A 78 -4.27 17.93 -11.72
CA GLY A 78 -5.11 17.50 -12.85
C GLY A 78 -4.56 16.27 -13.57
N LYS A 79 -3.24 16.22 -13.75
CA LYS A 79 -2.54 15.09 -14.39
C LYS A 79 -2.57 13.83 -13.53
N LEU A 80 -2.35 13.94 -12.22
CA LEU A 80 -2.44 12.84 -11.27
C LEU A 80 -3.87 12.31 -11.19
N LYS A 81 -4.87 13.19 -11.17
CA LYS A 81 -6.30 12.78 -11.22
C LYS A 81 -6.60 11.98 -12.49
N SER A 82 -6.03 12.37 -13.62
CA SER A 82 -6.17 11.64 -14.89
C SER A 82 -5.48 10.27 -14.84
N CYS A 83 -4.30 10.17 -14.21
CA CYS A 83 -3.61 8.90 -13.98
C CYS A 83 -4.41 7.97 -13.06
N LEU A 84 -4.98 8.50 -11.98
CA LEU A 84 -5.83 7.78 -11.06
C LEU A 84 -7.07 7.22 -11.77
N THR A 85 -7.82 8.06 -12.49
CA THR A 85 -9.00 7.62 -13.24
C THR A 85 -8.65 6.55 -14.28
N GLY A 86 -7.55 6.73 -15.02
CA GLY A 86 -7.09 5.73 -15.99
C GLY A 86 -6.72 4.39 -15.35
N PHE A 87 -6.08 4.41 -14.17
CA PHE A 87 -5.80 3.20 -13.39
C PHE A 87 -7.08 2.53 -12.91
N LEU A 88 -8.01 3.27 -12.32
CA LEU A 88 -9.28 2.71 -11.82
C LEU A 88 -10.09 2.08 -12.96
N GLN A 89 -10.14 2.73 -14.13
CA GLN A 89 -10.82 2.21 -15.32
C GLN A 89 -10.15 0.94 -15.88
N GLU A 90 -8.82 0.91 -15.96
CA GLU A 90 -8.07 -0.23 -16.49
C GLU A 90 -8.30 -1.50 -15.68
N TYR A 91 -8.39 -1.38 -14.36
CA TYR A 91 -8.67 -2.50 -13.46
C TYR A 91 -10.17 -2.71 -13.20
N GLY A 92 -11.05 -1.86 -13.74
CA GLY A 92 -12.50 -1.95 -13.53
C GLY A 92 -12.93 -1.74 -12.07
N LEU A 93 -12.26 -0.84 -11.36
CA LEU A 93 -12.54 -0.48 -9.96
C LEU A 93 -13.53 0.69 -9.92
N SER A 94 -14.77 0.42 -9.51
CA SER A 94 -15.83 1.42 -9.38
C SER A 94 -15.81 2.13 -8.01
N VAL A 95 -14.64 2.63 -7.60
CA VAL A 95 -14.43 3.28 -6.30
C VAL A 95 -14.29 4.79 -6.44
N MET A 96 -14.75 5.53 -5.43
CA MET A 96 -14.64 6.99 -5.39
C MET A 96 -13.52 7.41 -4.44
N VAL A 97 -12.52 8.10 -4.98
CA VAL A 97 -11.40 8.66 -4.22
C VAL A 97 -11.64 10.17 -4.06
N LYS A 98 -11.58 10.67 -2.82
CA LYS A 98 -11.72 12.11 -2.54
C LYS A 98 -10.60 12.88 -3.21
N ASP A 99 -10.94 14.03 -3.80
CA ASP A 99 -9.96 14.92 -4.44
C ASP A 99 -8.87 15.37 -3.46
N ASP A 100 -9.19 15.50 -2.17
CA ASP A 100 -8.24 15.84 -1.10
C ASP A 100 -6.99 14.95 -1.10
N TYR A 101 -7.13 13.65 -1.38
CA TYR A 101 -5.99 12.75 -1.49
C TYR A 101 -5.12 13.05 -2.71
N VAL A 102 -5.71 13.44 -3.84
CA VAL A 102 -4.95 13.84 -5.04
C VAL A 102 -4.12 15.10 -4.76
N HIS A 103 -4.74 16.08 -4.11
CA HIS A 103 -4.05 17.29 -3.68
C HIS A 103 -2.91 16.98 -2.71
N GLU A 104 -3.16 16.14 -1.70
CA GLU A 104 -2.18 15.82 -0.68
C GLU A 104 -0.98 15.02 -1.24
N PHE A 105 -1.20 14.10 -2.18
CA PHE A 105 -0.10 13.38 -2.84
C PHE A 105 0.77 14.28 -3.74
N CYS A 106 0.19 15.30 -4.37
CA CYS A 106 0.98 16.32 -5.05
C CYS A 106 1.75 17.18 -4.05
N ARG A 107 1.14 17.52 -2.91
CA ARG A 107 1.80 18.29 -1.84
C ARG A 107 2.99 17.55 -1.22
N TYR A 108 2.95 16.21 -1.14
CA TYR A 108 4.09 15.44 -0.66
C TYR A 108 5.35 15.62 -1.50
N GLY A 109 5.20 15.86 -2.81
CA GLY A 109 6.34 16.08 -3.71
C GLY A 109 7.34 14.93 -3.74
N ALA A 110 6.89 13.70 -3.50
CA ALA A 110 7.73 12.51 -3.31
C ALA A 110 8.83 12.67 -2.23
N ALA A 111 8.57 13.48 -1.20
CA ALA A 111 9.45 13.59 -0.06
C ALA A 111 9.49 12.29 0.77
N GLU A 112 10.61 12.06 1.46
CA GLU A 112 10.80 10.96 2.40
C GLU A 112 11.04 11.53 3.81
N PRO A 113 9.98 11.83 4.60
CA PRO A 113 10.15 12.38 5.93
C PRO A 113 10.80 11.36 6.87
N HIS A 114 11.84 11.79 7.60
CA HIS A 114 12.64 10.92 8.47
C HIS A 114 11.80 10.12 9.49
N THR A 115 10.77 10.74 10.08
CA THR A 115 9.90 10.07 11.07
C THR A 115 9.08 8.93 10.47
N ILE A 116 8.63 9.09 9.22
CA ILE A 116 7.88 8.05 8.49
C ILE A 116 8.83 6.91 8.10
N ALA A 117 10.02 7.25 7.59
CA ALA A 117 11.05 6.26 7.26
C ALA A 117 11.50 5.47 8.51
N ALA A 118 11.68 6.13 9.66
CA ALA A 118 12.05 5.48 10.91
C ALA A 118 10.95 4.52 11.42
N PHE A 119 9.68 4.92 11.34
CA PHE A 119 8.56 4.05 11.69
C PHE A 119 8.54 2.81 10.78
N LEU A 120 8.61 3.00 9.47
CA LEU A 120 8.59 1.90 8.50
C LEU A 120 9.81 0.98 8.67
N GLY A 121 10.98 1.55 8.97
CA GLY A 121 12.21 0.80 9.25
C GLY A 121 12.07 -0.13 10.46
N GLY A 122 11.42 0.33 11.54
CA GLY A 122 11.14 -0.52 12.71
C GLY A 122 10.18 -1.67 12.39
N ALA A 123 9.07 -1.39 11.70
CA ALA A 123 8.10 -2.39 11.30
C ALA A 123 8.71 -3.44 10.34
N ALA A 124 9.40 -2.98 9.29
CA ALA A 124 10.05 -3.84 8.31
C ALA A 124 11.16 -4.70 8.92
N ALA A 125 12.01 -4.12 9.78
CA ALA A 125 13.08 -4.86 10.45
C ALA A 125 12.52 -6.01 11.30
N GLN A 126 11.43 -5.79 12.01
CA GLN A 126 10.82 -6.84 12.83
C GLN A 126 10.25 -7.98 11.96
N GLU A 127 9.62 -7.68 10.82
CA GLU A 127 9.12 -8.71 9.90
C GLU A 127 10.26 -9.54 9.29
N VAL A 128 11.40 -8.91 8.98
CA VAL A 128 12.60 -9.62 8.56
C VAL A 128 13.11 -10.56 9.67
N ILE A 129 13.12 -10.11 10.93
CA ILE A 129 13.50 -10.96 12.08
C ILE A 129 12.55 -12.17 12.20
N LYS A 130 11.24 -11.98 12.01
CA LYS A 130 10.27 -13.08 12.02
C LYS A 130 10.56 -14.11 10.92
N ILE A 131 10.89 -13.66 9.71
CA ILE A 131 11.26 -14.55 8.59
C ILE A 131 12.52 -15.36 8.92
N ILE A 132 13.57 -14.69 9.40
CA ILE A 132 14.87 -15.32 9.72
C ILE A 132 14.71 -16.36 10.84
N THR A 133 14.03 -15.98 11.92
CA THR A 133 13.89 -16.83 13.11
C THR A 133 12.83 -17.90 12.95
N LYS A 134 11.89 -17.72 12.01
CA LYS A 134 10.64 -18.49 11.90
C LYS A 134 9.85 -18.50 13.21
N GLN A 135 9.99 -17.43 13.99
CA GLN A 135 9.24 -17.19 15.23
C GLN A 135 8.27 -16.05 15.00
N PHE A 136 7.12 -16.09 15.68
CA PHE A 136 5.96 -15.22 15.45
C PHE A 136 5.33 -15.40 14.07
N VAL A 137 4.30 -14.60 13.78
CA VAL A 137 3.53 -14.62 12.52
C VAL A 137 3.75 -13.29 11.81
N ILE A 138 4.08 -13.36 10.52
CA ILE A 138 4.25 -12.21 9.62
C ILE A 138 2.90 -11.63 9.19
N PHE A 139 2.87 -10.39 8.73
CA PHE A 139 1.71 -9.86 8.01
C PHE A 139 1.49 -10.62 6.68
N ASN A 140 0.25 -10.65 6.20
CA ASN A 140 -0.09 -11.29 4.92
C ASN A 140 -0.30 -10.21 3.85
N ASN A 141 0.63 -10.14 2.88
CA ASN A 141 0.71 -9.18 1.77
C ASN A 141 1.13 -7.74 2.12
N THR A 142 0.18 -6.81 2.33
CA THR A 142 0.48 -5.38 2.23
C THR A 142 0.10 -4.64 3.50
N TYR A 143 1.07 -3.96 4.11
CA TYR A 143 0.87 -3.09 5.26
C TYR A 143 0.97 -1.62 4.84
N ILE A 144 -0.07 -0.84 5.15
CA ILE A 144 -0.14 0.59 4.83
C ILE A 144 -0.19 1.36 6.14
N TYR A 145 0.63 2.41 6.24
CA TYR A 145 0.65 3.33 7.37
C TYR A 145 0.39 4.76 6.91
N SER A 146 -0.54 5.44 7.57
CA SER A 146 -0.85 6.85 7.41
C SER A 146 -0.25 7.65 8.56
N GLY A 147 0.84 8.38 8.29
CA GLY A 147 1.42 9.31 9.26
C GLY A 147 0.55 10.54 9.55
N MET A 148 -0.43 10.85 8.68
CA MET A 148 -1.35 11.97 8.86
C MET A 148 -2.37 11.70 9.97
N SER A 149 -2.96 10.51 9.96
CA SER A 149 -3.99 10.08 10.91
C SER A 149 -3.44 9.17 12.03
N GLN A 150 -2.17 8.76 11.95
CA GLN A 150 -1.54 7.81 12.87
C GLN A 150 -2.26 6.45 12.90
N THR A 151 -2.76 6.03 11.74
CA THR A 151 -3.49 4.77 11.56
C THR A 151 -2.78 3.87 10.56
N SER A 152 -3.07 2.57 10.62
CA SER A 152 -2.49 1.58 9.69
C SER A 152 -3.42 0.40 9.50
N ALA A 153 -3.33 -0.23 8.33
CA ALA A 153 -4.10 -1.43 8.01
C ALA A 153 -3.26 -2.43 7.20
N THR A 154 -3.69 -3.70 7.23
CA THR A 154 -3.08 -4.79 6.44
C THR A 154 -4.11 -5.35 5.48
N PHE A 155 -3.75 -5.54 4.22
CA PHE A 155 -4.62 -5.98 3.14
C PHE A 155 -4.03 -7.17 2.40
N GLN A 156 -4.89 -8.06 1.90
CA GLN A 156 -4.52 -9.17 1.03
C GLN A 156 -4.75 -8.82 -0.44
N LEU A 157 -3.79 -8.11 -1.05
CA LEU A 157 -3.90 -7.56 -2.41
C LEU A 157 -3.62 -8.57 -3.53
#